data_AF-A0A7S2JAT2-F1
#
_entry.id   AF-A0A7S2JAT2-F1
#
_cell.length_a   1.000
_cell.length_b   1.000
_cell.length_c   1.000
_cell.angle_alpha   90.00
_cell.angle_beta   90.00
_cell.angle_gamma   90.00
#
_symmetry.space_group_name_H-M   'P 1'
#
loop_
_entity.id
_entity.type
_entity.pdbx_description
1 polymer ?
#
loop_
_entity_poly.entity_id
_entity_poly.type
_entity_poly.pdbx_seq_one_letter_code
_entity_poly.pdbx_strand_id
1 'polypeptide(L)'
;DHVPAAQAAVDALYVMFQQPDWTIEQARALMDPLESLPLPEMEVRHIANVLACAAYIGLVEANQLNYASLMFPLAQTLRNIVTHQHLQFPVSMAQVTVLEASGSSYHNPANSLQQLSGLLAAQDTPAHLQPVIEQHIAAIQSRPPMDDLALGNCSGIAQMAGSRLPHCYKRLAKTSVLTNRLIKGPAFELEEKKTHVSLPDALAWARVNAFSPLNTGCRLKPL
;
A
#
# COMPACT_ATOMS: atom_id res chain seq x y z
N ASP A 1 -3.42 4.48 -31.09
CA ASP A 1 -2.12 4.55 -30.40
C ASP A 1 -2.28 5.05 -28.97
N HIS A 2 -2.38 4.13 -28.01
CA HIS A 2 -2.60 4.46 -26.59
C HIS A 2 -1.30 4.73 -25.82
N VAL A 3 -0.16 4.27 -26.35
CA VAL A 3 1.18 4.43 -25.75
C VAL A 3 1.59 5.90 -25.51
N PRO A 4 1.48 6.83 -26.48
CA PRO A 4 1.90 8.22 -26.25
C PRO A 4 1.02 8.93 -25.21
N ALA A 5 -0.28 8.63 -25.19
CA ALA A 5 -1.19 9.17 -24.19
C ALA A 5 -0.88 8.64 -22.78
N ALA A 6 -0.55 7.35 -22.68
CA ALA A 6 -0.14 6.73 -21.41
C ALA A 6 1.14 7.37 -20.87
N GLN A 7 2.13 7.58 -21.73
CA GLN A 7 3.39 8.22 -21.34
C GLN A 7 3.17 9.67 -20.88
N ALA A 8 2.38 10.45 -21.61
CA ALA A 8 2.06 11.82 -21.22
C ALA A 8 1.35 11.91 -19.86
N ALA A 9 0.44 10.98 -19.57
CA ALA A 9 -0.24 10.93 -18.28
C ALA A 9 0.70 10.51 -17.13
N VAL A 10 1.62 9.56 -17.36
CA VAL A 10 2.68 9.21 -16.39
C VAL A 10 3.60 10.40 -16.14
N ASP A 11 4.02 11.10 -17.17
CA ASP A 11 4.90 12.27 -17.03
C ASP A 11 4.19 13.39 -16.24
N ALA A 12 2.89 13.60 -16.48
CA ALA A 12 2.08 14.54 -15.70
C ALA A 12 1.97 14.12 -14.22
N LEU A 13 1.76 12.82 -13.94
CA LEU A 13 1.78 12.28 -12.57
C LEU A 13 3.15 12.49 -11.92
N TYR A 14 4.24 12.33 -12.67
CA TYR A 14 5.58 12.50 -12.12
C TYR A 14 5.87 13.94 -11.71
N VAL A 15 5.49 14.91 -12.56
CA VAL A 15 5.58 16.33 -12.24
C VAL A 15 4.72 16.67 -11.02
N MET A 16 3.52 16.10 -10.94
CA MET A 16 2.61 16.32 -9.83
C MET A 16 3.17 15.76 -8.50
N PHE A 17 3.76 14.56 -8.49
CA PHE A 17 4.33 13.99 -7.26
C PHE A 17 5.53 14.77 -6.71
N GLN A 18 6.18 15.61 -7.52
CA GLN A 18 7.24 16.51 -7.06
C GLN A 18 6.69 17.75 -6.35
N GLN A 19 5.42 18.08 -6.54
CA GLN A 19 4.78 19.20 -5.86
C GLN A 19 4.42 18.81 -4.42
N PRO A 20 4.53 19.72 -3.43
CA PRO A 20 4.19 19.38 -2.04
C PRO A 20 2.68 19.29 -1.77
N ASP A 21 1.85 19.94 -2.60
CA ASP A 21 0.42 20.19 -2.31
C ASP A 21 -0.55 19.46 -3.25
N TRP A 22 -0.11 18.39 -3.92
CA TRP A 22 -1.01 17.62 -4.79
C TRP A 22 -2.07 16.86 -3.97
N THR A 23 -3.25 16.67 -4.55
CA THR A 23 -4.36 15.97 -3.88
C THR A 23 -4.64 14.60 -4.50
N ILE A 24 -5.21 13.68 -3.71
CA ILE A 24 -5.62 12.35 -4.19
C ILE A 24 -6.60 12.47 -5.36
N GLU A 25 -7.49 13.45 -5.34
CA GLU A 25 -8.50 13.66 -6.39
C GLU A 25 -7.84 14.00 -7.73
N GLN A 26 -6.81 14.86 -7.72
CA GLN A 26 -6.03 15.20 -8.91
C GLN A 26 -5.27 13.99 -9.44
N ALA A 27 -4.64 13.22 -8.54
CA ALA A 27 -3.92 12.01 -8.90
C ALA A 27 -4.85 10.96 -9.52
N ARG A 28 -6.04 10.78 -8.94
CA ARG A 28 -7.07 9.86 -9.45
C ARG A 28 -7.60 10.28 -10.81
N ALA A 29 -7.85 11.57 -11.03
CA ALA A 29 -8.30 12.07 -12.33
C ALA A 29 -7.31 11.75 -13.47
N LEU A 30 -5.99 11.77 -13.18
CA LEU A 30 -4.96 11.36 -14.13
C LEU A 30 -4.80 9.84 -14.24
N MET A 31 -5.09 9.10 -13.18
CA MET A 31 -4.95 7.65 -13.11
C MET A 31 -6.11 6.89 -13.76
N ASP A 32 -7.34 7.40 -13.67
CA ASP A 32 -8.54 6.71 -14.17
C ASP A 32 -8.46 6.31 -15.66
N PRO A 33 -7.96 7.16 -16.58
CA PRO A 33 -7.76 6.75 -17.97
C PRO A 33 -6.69 5.66 -18.11
N LEU A 34 -5.63 5.69 -17.30
CA LEU A 34 -4.55 4.70 -17.33
C LEU A 34 -5.03 3.31 -16.88
N GLU A 35 -5.97 3.25 -15.93
CA GLU A 35 -6.57 1.99 -15.48
C GLU A 35 -7.47 1.31 -16.54
N SER A 36 -7.89 2.06 -17.56
CA SER A 36 -8.66 1.54 -18.68
C SER A 36 -7.81 0.96 -19.83
N LEU A 37 -6.49 1.14 -19.77
CA LEU A 37 -5.57 0.70 -20.82
C LEU A 37 -5.41 -0.83 -20.85
N PRO A 38 -5.21 -1.42 -22.03
CA PRO A 38 -4.86 -2.83 -22.16
C PRO A 38 -3.38 -3.05 -21.79
N LEU A 39 -3.05 -2.92 -20.50
CA LEU A 39 -1.67 -3.07 -20.01
C LEU A 39 -0.97 -4.36 -20.49
N PRO A 40 -1.62 -5.54 -20.58
CA PRO A 40 -0.95 -6.77 -21.03
C PRO A 40 -0.37 -6.71 -22.46
N GLU A 41 -0.85 -5.79 -23.30
CA GLU A 41 -0.40 -5.62 -24.69
C GLU A 41 0.71 -4.57 -24.84
N MET A 42 1.03 -3.86 -23.74
CA MET A 42 2.03 -2.78 -23.74
C MET A 42 3.43 -3.30 -23.42
N GLU A 43 4.45 -2.49 -23.72
CA GLU A 43 5.81 -2.82 -23.30
C GLU A 43 5.96 -2.78 -21.77
N VAL A 44 6.79 -3.69 -21.25
CA VAL A 44 7.04 -3.87 -19.80
C VAL A 44 7.37 -2.56 -19.08
N ARG A 45 8.14 -1.65 -19.72
CA ARG A 45 8.50 -0.36 -19.12
C ARG A 45 7.29 0.55 -18.88
N HIS A 46 6.35 0.60 -19.82
CA HIS A 46 5.14 1.41 -19.70
C HIS A 46 4.20 0.81 -18.64
N ILE A 47 4.06 -0.53 -18.63
CA ILE A 47 3.31 -1.25 -17.59
C ILE A 47 3.90 -0.91 -16.21
N ALA A 48 5.22 -1.00 -16.05
CA ALA A 48 5.90 -0.74 -14.79
C ALA A 48 5.67 0.69 -14.29
N ASN A 49 5.75 1.70 -15.16
CA ASN A 49 5.46 3.08 -14.78
C ASN A 49 4.02 3.27 -14.28
N VAL A 50 3.04 2.71 -15.00
CA VAL A 50 1.62 2.80 -14.62
C VAL A 50 1.38 2.07 -13.29
N LEU A 51 1.92 0.86 -13.12
CA LEU A 51 1.81 0.09 -11.89
C LEU A 51 2.50 0.78 -10.70
N ALA A 52 3.65 1.41 -10.91
CA ALA A 52 4.34 2.18 -9.87
C ALA A 52 3.50 3.39 -9.44
N CYS A 53 2.94 4.15 -10.39
CA CYS A 53 2.02 5.26 -10.09
C CYS A 53 0.81 4.77 -9.32
N ALA A 54 0.15 3.71 -9.78
CA ALA A 54 -1.03 3.14 -9.12
C ALA A 54 -0.71 2.66 -7.69
N ALA A 55 0.44 2.01 -7.48
CA ALA A 55 0.87 1.56 -6.17
C ALA A 55 1.18 2.73 -5.23
N TYR A 56 1.80 3.80 -5.73
CA TYR A 56 2.08 4.99 -4.92
C TYR A 56 0.80 5.76 -4.55
N ILE A 57 -0.08 6.02 -5.52
CA ILE A 57 -1.40 6.66 -5.27
C ILE A 57 -2.19 5.81 -4.26
N GLY A 58 -2.21 4.49 -4.47
CA GLY A 58 -2.86 3.55 -3.56
C GLY A 58 -2.27 3.56 -2.16
N LEU A 59 -0.95 3.73 -2.01
CA LEU A 59 -0.30 3.84 -0.70
C LEU A 59 -0.72 5.11 0.05
N VAL A 60 -0.78 6.25 -0.65
CA VAL A 60 -1.21 7.52 -0.04
C VAL A 60 -2.70 7.46 0.32
N GLU A 61 -3.55 6.90 -0.54
CA GLU A 61 -4.98 6.73 -0.26
C GLU A 61 -5.22 5.72 0.87
N ALA A 62 -4.47 4.61 0.91
CA ALA A 62 -4.53 3.65 2.01
C ALA A 62 -4.17 4.30 3.35
N ASN A 63 -3.21 5.23 3.37
CA ASN A 63 -2.89 6.00 4.57
C ASN A 63 -4.06 6.91 4.99
N GLN A 64 -4.70 7.61 4.05
CA GLN A 64 -5.87 8.47 4.33
C GLN A 64 -7.08 7.67 4.84
N LEU A 65 -7.30 6.46 4.31
CA LEU A 65 -8.38 5.56 4.71
C LEU A 65 -8.03 4.67 5.92
N ASN A 66 -6.82 4.80 6.48
CA ASN A 66 -6.31 3.98 7.59
C ASN A 66 -6.28 2.46 7.31
N TYR A 67 -5.98 2.05 6.08
CA TYR A 67 -5.77 0.65 5.70
C TYR A 67 -4.37 0.17 6.05
N ALA A 68 -4.09 0.03 7.35
CA ALA A 68 -2.77 -0.34 7.85
C ALA A 68 -2.25 -1.70 7.34
N SER A 69 -3.13 -2.67 7.06
CA SER A 69 -2.73 -3.98 6.50
C SER A 69 -2.17 -3.88 5.08
N LEU A 70 -2.50 -2.82 4.35
CA LEU A 70 -2.09 -2.61 2.95
C LEU A 70 -0.86 -1.72 2.80
N MET A 71 -0.45 -1.00 3.84
CA MET A 71 0.71 -0.09 3.79
C MET A 71 1.99 -0.82 3.37
N PHE A 72 2.34 -1.90 4.06
CA PHE A 72 3.52 -2.70 3.71
C PHE A 72 3.42 -3.31 2.30
N PRO A 73 2.33 -4.01 1.93
CA PRO A 73 2.20 -4.59 0.59
C PRO A 73 2.30 -3.56 -0.54
N LEU A 74 1.64 -2.41 -0.43
CA LEU A 74 1.67 -1.36 -1.47
C LEU A 74 3.07 -0.73 -1.59
N ALA A 75 3.70 -0.41 -0.45
CA ALA A 75 5.06 0.10 -0.42
C ALA A 75 6.05 -0.92 -1.01
N GLN A 76 5.89 -2.20 -0.70
CA GLN A 76 6.73 -3.27 -1.24
C GLN A 76 6.51 -3.44 -2.75
N THR A 77 5.27 -3.40 -3.24
CA THR A 77 4.97 -3.43 -4.67
C THR A 77 5.68 -2.28 -5.39
N LEU A 78 5.58 -1.06 -4.89
CA LEU A 78 6.26 0.11 -5.45
C LEU A 78 7.79 -0.08 -5.47
N ARG A 79 8.39 -0.46 -4.34
CA ARG A 79 9.84 -0.71 -4.24
C ARG A 79 10.32 -1.76 -5.23
N ASN A 80 9.59 -2.88 -5.34
CA ASN A 80 9.93 -3.97 -6.25
C ASN A 80 9.91 -3.48 -7.70
N ILE A 81 8.85 -2.78 -8.11
CA ILE A 81 8.74 -2.27 -9.49
C ILE A 81 9.86 -1.28 -9.79
N VAL A 82 10.06 -0.27 -8.94
CA VAL A 82 11.07 0.78 -9.18
C VAL A 82 12.48 0.20 -9.21
N THR A 83 12.81 -0.72 -8.29
CA THR A 83 14.15 -1.31 -8.19
C THR A 83 14.43 -2.24 -9.37
N HIS A 84 13.51 -3.16 -9.69
CA HIS A 84 13.76 -4.15 -10.75
C HIS A 84 13.72 -3.52 -12.15
N GLN A 85 12.88 -2.50 -12.36
CA GLN A 85 12.75 -1.82 -13.65
C GLN A 85 13.64 -0.58 -13.78
N HIS A 86 14.44 -0.27 -12.74
CA HIS A 86 15.34 0.89 -12.69
C HIS A 86 14.62 2.20 -13.08
N LEU A 87 13.42 2.40 -12.54
CA LEU A 87 12.61 3.58 -12.86
C LEU A 87 13.15 4.82 -12.16
N GLN A 88 13.18 5.95 -12.87
CA GLN A 88 13.43 7.26 -12.28
C GLN A 88 12.14 7.79 -11.65
N PHE A 89 11.73 7.16 -10.55
CA PHE A 89 10.51 7.55 -9.85
C PHE A 89 10.74 8.88 -9.09
N PRO A 90 9.81 9.85 -9.15
CA PRO A 90 10.01 11.19 -8.58
C PRO A 90 10.06 11.22 -7.05
N VAL A 91 9.52 10.19 -6.40
CA VAL A 91 9.44 10.07 -4.94
C VAL A 91 10.56 9.16 -4.44
N SER A 92 11.31 9.61 -3.43
CA SER A 92 12.42 8.82 -2.91
C SER A 92 11.92 7.63 -2.07
N MET A 93 12.70 6.55 -2.04
CA MET A 93 12.35 5.38 -1.21
C MET A 93 12.33 5.69 0.29
N ALA A 94 13.05 6.73 0.73
CA ALA A 94 12.95 7.26 2.08
C ALA A 94 11.54 7.82 2.34
N GLN A 95 10.96 8.60 1.42
CA GLN A 95 9.59 9.13 1.53
C GLN A 95 8.55 8.01 1.59
N VAL A 96 8.69 7.00 0.73
CA VAL A 96 7.81 5.82 0.73
C VAL A 96 7.85 5.10 2.09
N THR A 97 9.04 4.97 2.66
CA THR A 97 9.22 4.31 3.96
C THR A 97 8.65 5.13 5.12
N VAL A 98 8.81 6.46 5.10
CA VAL A 98 8.18 7.35 6.08
C VAL A 98 6.65 7.21 6.02
N LEU A 99 6.07 7.20 4.82
CA LEU A 99 4.63 7.03 4.63
C LEU A 99 4.14 5.67 5.14
N GLU A 100 4.85 4.59 4.82
CA GLU A 100 4.55 3.24 5.32
C GLU A 100 4.57 3.17 6.86
N ALA A 101 5.64 3.66 7.48
CA ALA A 101 5.80 3.68 8.93
C ALA A 101 4.73 4.54 9.60
N SER A 102 4.35 5.67 8.99
CA SER A 102 3.31 6.55 9.50
C SER A 102 1.95 5.85 9.52
N GLY A 103 1.54 5.22 8.41
CA GLY A 103 0.25 4.54 8.31
C GLY A 103 0.14 3.25 9.13
N SER A 104 1.28 2.62 9.46
CA SER A 104 1.31 1.41 10.31
C SER A 104 1.60 1.69 11.79
N SER A 105 1.89 2.95 12.16
CA SER A 105 2.30 3.38 13.50
C SER A 105 1.31 3.05 14.62
N TYR A 106 0.02 2.94 14.32
CA TYR A 106 -1.02 2.56 15.30
C TYR A 106 -1.06 1.05 15.55
N HIS A 107 -0.75 0.25 14.54
CA HIS A 107 -0.81 -1.21 14.64
C HIS A 107 0.52 -1.83 15.08
N ASN A 108 1.64 -1.22 14.70
CA ASN A 108 2.97 -1.70 15.05
C ASN A 108 3.93 -0.52 15.33
N PRO A 109 3.77 0.16 16.48
CA PRO A 109 4.59 1.32 16.83
C PRO A 109 6.07 0.97 16.95
N ALA A 110 6.42 -0.23 17.44
CA ALA A 110 7.81 -0.66 17.59
C ALA A 110 8.54 -0.78 16.25
N ASN A 111 7.92 -1.44 15.26
CA ASN A 111 8.51 -1.55 13.91
C ASN A 111 8.61 -0.17 13.24
N SER A 112 7.56 0.66 13.37
CA SER A 112 7.54 2.01 12.80
C SER A 112 8.67 2.88 13.37
N LEU A 113 8.90 2.83 14.70
CA LEU A 113 10.03 3.51 15.33
C LEU A 113 11.38 2.99 14.84
N GLN A 114 11.52 1.67 14.67
CA GLN A 114 12.75 1.08 14.16
C GLN A 114 13.04 1.53 12.72
N GLN A 115 12.03 1.56 11.85
CA GLN A 115 12.18 2.04 10.47
C GLN A 115 12.55 3.53 10.43
N LEU A 116 11.83 4.37 11.18
CA LEU A 116 12.05 5.82 11.21
C LEU A 116 13.42 6.19 11.82
N SER A 117 13.82 5.55 12.92
CA SER A 117 15.14 5.75 13.52
C SER A 117 16.27 5.25 12.62
N GLY A 118 16.08 4.14 11.92
CA GLY A 118 17.02 3.63 10.93
C GLY A 118 17.23 4.60 9.76
N LEU A 119 16.16 5.25 9.29
CA LEU A 119 16.27 6.31 8.28
C LEU A 119 17.03 7.53 8.82
N LEU A 120 16.74 7.99 10.04
CA LEU A 120 17.45 9.13 10.61
C LEU A 120 18.96 8.87 10.77
N ALA A 121 19.34 7.62 11.04
CA ALA A 121 20.74 7.20 11.13
C ALA A 121 21.42 7.02 9.76
N ALA A 122 20.67 6.90 8.66
CA ALA A 122 21.20 6.73 7.32
C ALA A 122 21.72 8.06 6.75
N GLN A 123 22.91 8.05 6.15
CA GLN A 123 23.57 9.25 5.60
C GLN A 123 22.85 9.82 4.36
N ASP A 124 22.06 9.00 3.66
CA ASP A 124 21.38 9.38 2.41
C ASP A 124 19.95 9.94 2.62
N THR A 125 19.55 10.21 3.87
CA THR A 125 18.21 10.71 4.16
C THR A 125 18.07 12.18 3.76
N PRO A 126 17.10 12.54 2.89
CA PRO A 126 16.88 13.92 2.48
C PRO A 126 16.63 14.85 3.68
N ALA A 127 17.29 16.00 3.69
CA ALA A 127 17.25 16.96 4.81
C ALA A 127 15.83 17.44 5.14
N HIS A 128 14.95 17.56 4.14
CA HIS A 128 13.56 17.99 4.34
C HIS A 128 12.69 16.93 5.04
N LEU A 129 13.11 15.67 5.07
CA LEU A 129 12.38 14.59 5.74
C LEU A 129 12.78 14.40 7.19
N GLN A 130 13.97 14.85 7.59
CA GLN A 130 14.42 14.76 8.98
C GLN A 130 13.42 15.35 9.99
N PRO A 131 12.90 16.60 9.84
CA PRO A 131 11.93 17.13 10.79
C PRO A 131 10.61 16.34 10.81
N VAL A 132 10.20 15.81 9.65
CA VAL A 132 8.99 14.99 9.53
C VAL A 132 9.17 13.65 10.27
N ILE A 133 10.32 13.00 10.11
CA ILE A 133 10.69 11.76 10.79
C ILE A 133 10.72 11.98 12.31
N GLU A 134 11.39 13.03 12.77
CA GLU A 134 11.46 13.38 14.20
C GLU A 134 10.07 13.65 14.78
N GLN A 135 9.22 14.39 14.07
CA GLN A 135 7.85 14.64 14.48
C GLN A 135 7.03 13.35 14.58
N HIS A 136 7.16 12.42 13.63
CA HIS A 136 6.50 11.12 13.69
C HIS A 136 7.01 10.25 14.85
N ILE A 137 8.32 10.23 15.09
CA ILE A 137 8.91 9.51 16.23
C ILE A 137 8.36 10.08 17.54
N ALA A 138 8.38 11.40 17.70
CA ALA A 138 7.85 12.08 18.89
C ALA A 138 6.37 11.76 19.10
N ALA A 139 5.55 11.80 18.04
CA ALA A 139 4.13 11.48 18.10
C ALA A 139 3.84 10.03 18.52
N ILE A 140 4.68 9.07 18.07
CA ILE A 140 4.55 7.67 18.49
C ILE A 140 4.96 7.50 19.95
N GLN A 141 6.04 8.16 20.38
CA GLN A 141 6.56 8.09 21.75
C GLN A 141 5.67 8.78 22.78
N SER A 142 5.03 9.90 22.40
CA SER A 142 4.10 10.64 23.27
C SER A 142 2.74 9.97 23.39
N ARG A 143 2.50 8.86 22.68
CA ARG A 143 1.21 8.17 22.70
C ARG A 143 1.03 7.50 24.06
N PRO A 144 -0.15 7.66 24.71
CA PRO A 144 -0.44 6.90 25.92
C PRO A 144 -0.37 5.39 25.61
N PRO A 145 0.09 4.56 26.55
CA PRO A 145 -0.05 3.12 26.40
C PRO A 145 -1.52 2.83 26.12
N MET A 146 -1.78 2.18 24.98
CA MET A 146 -3.12 1.82 24.58
C MET A 146 -3.63 0.87 25.65
N ASP A 147 -4.53 1.34 26.51
CA ASP A 147 -5.15 0.51 27.53
C ASP A 147 -5.89 -0.60 26.79
N ASP A 148 -5.41 -1.84 26.90
CA ASP A 148 -6.06 -3.03 26.31
C ASP A 148 -7.53 -3.18 26.79
N LEU A 149 -7.95 -2.35 27.76
CA LEU A 149 -9.26 -2.26 28.37
C LEU A 149 -10.25 -1.27 27.70
N ALA A 150 -9.84 -0.47 26.70
CA ALA A 150 -10.79 0.39 25.96
C ALA A 150 -11.67 -0.38 24.96
N LEU A 151 -11.45 -1.69 24.79
CA LEU A 151 -12.39 -2.64 24.17
C LEU A 151 -13.28 -3.36 25.21
N GLY A 152 -13.14 -3.04 26.49
CA GLY A 152 -13.79 -3.73 27.62
C GLY A 152 -15.18 -3.22 28.02
N ASN A 153 -15.65 -2.10 27.47
CA ASN A 153 -16.94 -1.50 27.88
C ASN A 153 -18.07 -1.56 26.85
N CYS A 154 -17.94 -2.34 25.76
CA CYS A 154 -19.08 -2.74 24.93
C CYS A 154 -19.50 -4.17 25.27
N SER A 155 -19.94 -4.39 26.51
CA SER A 155 -20.65 -5.61 26.88
C SER A 155 -21.97 -5.65 26.11
N GLY A 156 -22.08 -6.52 25.09
CA GLY A 156 -23.36 -6.85 24.47
C GLY A 156 -23.32 -7.39 23.05
N ILE A 157 -22.40 -6.95 22.18
CA ILE A 157 -22.34 -7.44 20.80
C ILE A 157 -20.88 -7.50 20.36
N ALA A 158 -20.26 -8.67 20.49
CA ALA A 158 -19.02 -8.95 19.80
C ALA A 158 -19.34 -9.04 18.30
N GLN A 159 -19.15 -7.94 17.56
CA GLN A 159 -19.11 -7.97 16.11
C GLN A 159 -17.89 -8.81 15.70
N MET A 160 -18.07 -10.13 15.63
CA MET A 160 -17.04 -11.04 15.18
C MET A 160 -16.94 -10.90 13.66
N ALA A 161 -16.08 -9.99 13.19
CA ALA A 161 -15.61 -10.05 11.82
C ALA A 161 -15.03 -11.47 11.58
N GLY A 162 -15.32 -12.08 10.43
CA GLY A 162 -14.87 -13.43 10.10
C GLY A 162 -13.35 -13.65 10.23
N SER A 163 -12.57 -12.56 10.21
CA SER A 163 -11.13 -12.52 10.49
C SER A 163 -10.74 -12.89 11.92
N ARG A 164 -11.68 -12.97 12.86
CA ARG A 164 -11.47 -13.38 14.25
C ARG A 164 -11.95 -14.80 14.55
N LEU A 165 -12.53 -15.49 13.57
CA LEU A 165 -12.96 -16.86 13.74
C LEU A 165 -11.75 -17.80 13.90
N PRO A 166 -11.90 -18.89 14.67
CA PRO A 166 -10.89 -19.94 14.75
C PRO A 166 -10.57 -20.47 13.36
N HIS A 167 -9.31 -20.85 13.15
CA HIS A 167 -8.81 -21.32 11.86
C HIS A 167 -9.62 -22.53 11.37
N CYS A 168 -9.98 -22.54 10.08
CA CYS A 168 -10.42 -23.76 9.42
C CYS A 168 -9.32 -24.84 9.50
N TYR A 169 -9.70 -26.12 9.44
CA TYR A 169 -8.80 -27.27 9.49
C TYR A 169 -7.50 -27.04 8.71
N LYS A 170 -6.34 -27.37 9.33
CA LYS A 170 -4.98 -27.12 8.80
C LYS A 170 -4.77 -27.46 7.32
N ARG A 171 -5.52 -28.41 6.76
CA ARG A 171 -5.45 -28.83 5.35
C ARG A 171 -5.98 -27.79 4.34
N LEU A 172 -6.85 -26.88 4.77
CA LEU A 172 -7.46 -25.83 3.93
C LEU A 172 -6.96 -24.42 4.30
N ALA A 173 -5.95 -24.33 5.18
CA ALA A 173 -5.35 -23.07 5.56
C ALA A 173 -4.62 -22.45 4.37
N LYS A 174 -5.10 -21.29 3.90
CA LYS A 174 -4.47 -20.49 2.86
C LYS A 174 -3.70 -19.34 3.52
N THR A 175 -2.54 -19.00 2.98
CA THR A 175 -1.76 -17.84 3.45
C THR A 175 -1.99 -16.66 2.50
N SER A 176 -2.22 -15.47 3.05
CA SER A 176 -2.36 -14.25 2.28
C SER A 176 -1.01 -13.84 1.70
N VAL A 177 -0.93 -13.61 0.39
CA VAL A 177 0.30 -13.11 -0.27
C VAL A 177 0.65 -11.68 0.15
N LEU A 178 -0.34 -10.89 0.59
CA LEU A 178 -0.10 -9.51 1.06
C LEU A 178 0.55 -9.50 2.44
N THR A 179 -0.03 -10.22 3.39
CA THR A 179 0.37 -10.11 4.81
C THR A 179 1.25 -11.25 5.30
N ASN A 180 1.45 -12.29 4.48
CA ASN A 180 2.08 -13.56 4.86
C ASN A 180 1.46 -14.22 6.11
N ARG A 181 0.19 -13.89 6.41
CA ARG A 181 -0.57 -14.46 7.52
C ARG A 181 -1.60 -15.44 7.00
N LEU A 182 -1.93 -16.42 7.84
CA LEU A 182 -2.98 -17.38 7.55
C LEU A 182 -4.33 -16.65 7.45
N ILE A 183 -5.05 -16.86 6.34
CA ILE A 183 -6.34 -16.24 6.07
C ILE A 183 -7.38 -16.83 7.02
N LYS A 184 -8.02 -15.96 7.79
CA LYS A 184 -9.17 -16.28 8.62
C LYS A 184 -10.44 -15.81 7.91
N GLY A 185 -11.32 -16.75 7.57
CA GLY A 185 -12.53 -16.48 6.80
C GLY A 185 -12.35 -16.66 5.28
N PRO A 186 -13.16 -15.98 4.45
CA PRO A 186 -13.15 -16.18 3.00
C PRO A 186 -11.82 -15.71 2.38
N ALA A 187 -11.29 -16.56 1.50
CA ALA A 187 -10.11 -16.25 0.68
C ALA A 187 -10.56 -15.90 -0.73
N PHE A 188 -9.99 -14.83 -1.28
CA PHE A 188 -10.05 -14.47 -2.68
C PHE A 188 -8.87 -15.08 -3.42
N GLU A 189 -9.13 -15.68 -4.57
CA GLU A 189 -8.13 -16.32 -5.43
C GLU A 189 -7.67 -15.33 -6.51
N LEU A 190 -6.37 -15.14 -6.66
CA LEU A 190 -5.80 -14.26 -7.67
C LEU A 190 -5.75 -14.93 -9.05
N GLU A 191 -5.37 -14.19 -10.08
CA GLU A 191 -5.41 -14.60 -11.49
C GLU A 191 -4.63 -15.88 -11.81
N GLU A 192 -3.59 -16.20 -11.04
CA GLU A 192 -2.77 -17.41 -11.22
C GLU A 192 -3.37 -18.68 -10.60
N LYS A 193 -4.52 -18.57 -9.92
CA LYS A 193 -5.24 -19.67 -9.25
C LYS A 193 -4.47 -20.42 -8.16
N LYS A 194 -3.37 -19.83 -7.68
CA LYS A 194 -2.46 -20.42 -6.68
C LYS A 194 -2.31 -19.52 -5.47
N THR A 195 -2.23 -18.22 -5.70
CA THR A 195 -2.05 -17.20 -4.69
C THR A 195 -3.41 -16.71 -4.20
N HIS A 196 -3.45 -16.39 -2.91
CA HIS A 196 -4.68 -16.05 -2.22
C HIS A 196 -4.48 -14.80 -1.38
N VAL A 197 -5.57 -14.05 -1.19
CA VAL A 197 -5.65 -12.89 -0.32
C VAL A 197 -6.92 -13.05 0.53
N SER A 198 -6.95 -12.46 1.73
CA SER A 198 -8.22 -12.42 2.48
C SER A 198 -9.24 -11.58 1.69
N LEU A 199 -10.52 -11.96 1.66
CA LEU A 199 -11.53 -11.17 0.95
C LEU A 199 -11.59 -9.70 1.46
N PRO A 200 -11.49 -9.41 2.77
CA PRO A 200 -11.42 -8.03 3.26
C PRO A 200 -10.23 -7.25 2.69
N ASP A 201 -9.03 -7.84 2.67
CA ASP A 201 -7.85 -7.19 2.11
C ASP A 201 -7.98 -7.03 0.59
N ALA A 202 -8.60 -7.97 -0.11
CA ALA A 202 -8.84 -7.87 -1.55
C ALA A 202 -9.81 -6.73 -1.91
N LEU A 203 -10.88 -6.55 -1.12
CA LEU A 203 -11.81 -5.42 -1.26
C LEU A 203 -11.14 -4.09 -0.96
N ALA A 204 -10.39 -4.02 0.14
CA ALA A 204 -9.64 -2.81 0.52
C ALA A 204 -8.57 -2.48 -0.53
N TRP A 205 -7.88 -3.49 -1.07
CA TRP A 205 -6.91 -3.32 -2.15
C TRP A 205 -7.58 -2.77 -3.40
N ALA A 206 -8.66 -3.39 -3.88
CA ALA A 206 -9.38 -2.94 -5.08
C ALA A 206 -9.93 -1.51 -4.95
N ARG A 207 -10.16 -1.03 -3.72
CA ARG A 207 -10.57 0.36 -3.44
C ARG A 207 -9.46 1.37 -3.70
N VAL A 208 -8.21 1.01 -3.43
CA VAL A 208 -7.03 1.91 -3.50
C VAL A 208 -6.09 1.59 -4.65
N ASN A 209 -6.19 0.42 -5.28
CA ASN A 209 -5.37 0.02 -6.40
C ASN A 209 -6.14 -0.97 -7.30
N ALA A 210 -6.39 -0.58 -8.54
CA ALA A 210 -7.13 -1.40 -9.49
C ALA A 210 -6.34 -2.64 -9.96
N PHE A 211 -5.01 -2.64 -9.85
CA PHE A 211 -4.16 -3.71 -10.37
C PHE A 211 -3.85 -4.79 -9.34
N SER A 212 -3.58 -5.99 -9.81
CA SER A 212 -3.19 -7.12 -8.98
C SER A 212 -1.87 -6.86 -8.24
N PRO A 213 -1.75 -7.29 -6.97
CA PRO A 213 -0.49 -7.22 -6.23
C PRO A 213 0.65 -8.05 -6.83
N LEU A 214 0.37 -8.91 -7.81
CA LEU A 214 1.38 -9.73 -8.50
C LEU A 214 2.13 -8.98 -9.60
N ASN A 215 1.81 -7.71 -9.85
CA ASN A 215 2.44 -6.86 -10.88
C ASN A 215 2.31 -7.42 -12.31
N THR A 216 1.27 -8.23 -12.56
CA THR A 216 0.96 -8.83 -13.86
C THR A 216 0.30 -7.85 -14.83
N GLY A 217 -0.13 -6.67 -14.35
CA GLY A 217 -0.97 -5.74 -15.11
C GLY A 217 -2.45 -6.14 -15.15
N CYS A 218 -2.82 -7.30 -14.57
CA CYS A 218 -4.21 -7.72 -14.43
C CYS A 218 -4.95 -6.85 -13.42
N ARG A 219 -6.25 -6.65 -13.63
CA ARG A 219 -7.10 -5.91 -12.67
C ARG A 219 -7.65 -6.83 -11.60
N LEU A 220 -7.62 -6.39 -10.36
CA LEU A 220 -8.21 -7.10 -9.24
C LEU A 220 -9.72 -6.81 -9.17
N LYS A 221 -10.56 -7.84 -9.36
CA LYS A 221 -12.03 -7.73 -9.29
C LYS A 221 -12.58 -8.71 -8.25
N PRO A 222 -12.64 -8.31 -6.97
CA PRO A 222 -13.17 -9.14 -5.90
C PRO A 222 -14.71 -9.24 -5.86
N LEU A 223 -15.41 -8.49 -6.72
CA LEU A 223 -16.87 -8.47 -6.90
C LEU A 223 -17.24 -8.55 -8.39
#